data_AF-A0AAW0M6I7-F1
#
_entry.id   AF-A0AAW0M6I7-F1
#
_cell.length_a   1.000
_cell.length_b   1.000
_cell.length_c   1.000
_cell.angle_alpha   90.00
_cell.angle_beta   90.00
_cell.angle_gamma   90.00
#
_symmetry.space_group_name_H-M   'P 1'
#
loop_
_entity.id
_entity.type
_entity.pdbx_description
1 polymer ?
#
loop_
_entity_poly.entity_id
_entity_poly.type
_entity_poly.pdbx_seq_one_letter_code
_entity_poly.pdbx_strand_id
1 'polypeptide(L)'
;MGGTQIVLVIQKPLTKTDLNRHNARLSMPLSQINEREYLDQQQTMEVSFMEPSDKVNQIVLRLWDMPKELGKKSSSYVMIKSWNEVVGKNDLSKKLNQVIQIWSFRVGNEDQLCLALVVVKTRENNEGASSSRQGRDLD
;
A
#
# COMPACT_ATOMS: atom_id res chain seq x y z
N MET A 1 -17.68 -2.30 -2.23
CA MET A 1 -17.97 -0.89 -1.89
C MET A 1 -18.58 -0.04 -3.02
N GLY A 2 -18.80 -0.53 -4.25
CA GLY A 2 -19.59 0.23 -5.25
C GLY A 2 -19.08 1.63 -5.58
N GLY A 3 -17.76 1.86 -5.52
CA GLY A 3 -17.15 3.18 -5.66
C GLY A 3 -16.95 3.64 -7.10
N THR A 4 -16.88 4.96 -7.29
CA THR A 4 -16.56 5.64 -8.56
C THR A 4 -15.21 6.35 -8.45
N GLN A 5 -14.76 7.01 -9.53
CA GLN A 5 -13.52 7.78 -9.58
C GLN A 5 -12.30 7.01 -9.04
N ILE A 6 -12.11 5.78 -9.55
CA ILE A 6 -11.05 4.89 -9.09
C ILE A 6 -9.72 5.33 -9.69
N VAL A 7 -8.78 5.72 -8.84
CA VAL A 7 -7.48 6.28 -9.24
C VAL A 7 -6.35 5.57 -8.48
N LEU A 8 -5.29 5.22 -9.20
CA LEU A 8 -4.07 4.69 -8.58
C LEU A 8 -3.25 5.84 -8.00
N VAL A 9 -3.24 5.94 -6.67
CA VAL A 9 -2.51 6.99 -5.95
C VAL A 9 -1.00 6.75 -6.04
N ILE A 10 -0.56 5.54 -5.70
CA ILE A 10 0.87 5.18 -5.69
C ILE A 10 1.04 3.66 -5.81
N GLN A 11 2.10 3.24 -6.50
CA GLN A 11 2.63 1.88 -6.45
C GLN A 11 4.08 1.93 -5.99
N LYS A 12 4.41 1.23 -4.91
CA LYS A 12 5.78 1.18 -4.41
C LYS A 12 6.08 -0.10 -3.62
N PRO A 13 7.35 -0.51 -3.49
CA PRO A 13 7.74 -1.48 -2.48
C PRO A 13 7.57 -0.90 -1.08
N LEU A 14 7.16 -1.74 -0.12
CA LEU A 14 7.21 -1.40 1.29
C LEU A 14 8.67 -1.26 1.74
N THR A 15 8.99 -0.17 2.42
CA THR A 15 10.33 0.06 2.97
C THR A 15 10.44 -0.49 4.38
N LYS A 16 11.67 -0.64 4.89
CA LYS A 16 11.90 -0.97 6.31
C LYS A 16 11.23 0.02 7.25
N THR A 17 11.18 1.30 6.87
CA THR A 17 10.51 2.35 7.65
C THR A 17 9.00 2.13 7.71
N ASP A 18 8.39 1.73 6.59
CA ASP A 18 6.95 1.45 6.50
C ASP A 18 6.57 0.22 7.34
N LEU A 19 7.46 -0.76 7.46
CA LEU A 19 7.24 -1.99 8.23
C LEU A 19 7.68 -1.90 9.70
N ASN A 20 8.33 -0.81 10.10
CA ASN A 20 8.81 -0.64 11.47
C ASN A 20 7.65 -0.28 12.40
N ARG A 21 7.37 -1.16 13.35
CA ARG A 21 6.28 -1.00 14.33
C ARG A 21 6.38 0.28 15.17
N HIS A 22 7.59 0.79 15.41
CA HIS A 22 7.79 2.06 16.13
C HIS A 22 7.45 3.29 15.29
N ASN A 23 7.66 3.21 13.97
CA ASN A 23 7.29 4.30 13.05
C ASN A 23 5.79 4.30 12.75
N ALA A 24 5.17 3.11 12.75
CA ALA A 24 3.72 2.90 12.66
C ALA A 24 3.02 3.66 11.52
N ARG A 25 3.69 3.79 10.37
CA ARG A 25 3.20 4.61 9.25
C ARG A 25 3.58 4.04 7.89
N LEU A 26 2.72 4.23 6.89
CA LEU A 26 3.08 4.13 5.47
C LEU A 26 3.35 5.52 4.92
N SER A 27 4.51 5.74 4.31
CA SER A 27 4.83 7.01 3.63
C SER A 27 4.50 6.95 2.15
N MET A 28 3.85 8.00 1.65
CA MET A 28 3.56 8.23 0.23
C MET A 28 4.12 9.61 -0.16
N PRO A 29 5.38 9.66 -0.62
CA PRO A 29 6.00 10.90 -1.06
C PRO A 29 5.21 11.54 -2.18
N LEU A 30 4.95 12.85 -2.08
CA LEU A 30 4.18 13.57 -3.09
C LEU A 30 4.79 13.42 -4.49
N SER A 31 6.12 13.31 -4.60
CA SER A 31 6.83 13.09 -5.87
C SER A 31 6.54 11.75 -6.54
N GLN A 32 5.89 10.81 -5.86
CA GLN A 32 5.54 9.48 -6.36
C GLN A 32 4.02 9.28 -6.52
N ILE A 33 3.22 10.33 -6.27
CA ILE A 33 1.77 10.27 -6.40
C ILE A 33 1.37 10.78 -7.79
N ASN A 34 0.58 9.99 -8.51
CA ASN A 34 0.20 10.29 -9.89
C ASN A 34 -0.81 11.45 -9.97
N GLU A 35 -1.82 11.48 -9.10
CA GLU A 35 -2.93 12.43 -9.21
C GLU A 35 -3.36 12.94 -7.83
N ARG A 36 -2.65 13.98 -7.35
CA ARG A 36 -2.80 14.47 -5.97
C ARG A 36 -4.14 15.12 -5.68
N GLU A 37 -4.81 15.66 -6.69
CA GLU A 37 -6.13 16.29 -6.58
C GLU A 37 -7.23 15.32 -6.16
N TYR A 38 -7.05 14.01 -6.38
CA TYR A 38 -7.99 12.99 -5.93
C TYR A 38 -7.85 12.67 -4.45
N LEU A 39 -6.73 13.06 -3.84
CA LEU A 39 -6.56 13.09 -2.39
C LEU A 39 -7.11 14.41 -1.86
N ASP A 40 -7.87 14.35 -0.78
CA ASP A 40 -8.30 15.58 -0.11
C ASP A 40 -7.05 16.33 0.39
N GLN A 41 -6.99 17.62 0.06
CA GLN A 41 -5.84 18.48 0.36
C GLN A 41 -5.85 18.97 1.80
N GLN A 42 -6.80 18.51 2.62
CA GLN A 42 -6.77 18.69 4.06
C GLN A 42 -5.49 18.13 4.68
N GLN A 43 -4.99 18.83 5.70
CA GLN A 43 -3.74 18.45 6.35
C GLN A 43 -3.85 17.13 7.11
N THR A 44 -5.04 16.78 7.62
CA THR A 44 -5.32 15.49 8.27
C THR A 44 -6.78 15.13 8.03
N MET A 45 -7.02 13.87 7.65
CA MET A 45 -8.36 13.35 7.44
C MET A 45 -8.44 11.88 7.90
N GLU A 46 -9.63 11.47 8.32
CA GLU A 46 -9.95 10.06 8.57
C GLU A 46 -10.69 9.51 7.34
N VAL A 47 -10.19 8.43 6.77
CA VAL A 47 -10.72 7.84 5.55
C VAL A 47 -11.01 6.37 5.75
N SER A 48 -12.08 5.92 5.11
CA SER A 48 -12.40 4.50 5.07
C SER A 48 -11.37 3.79 4.21
N PHE A 49 -10.78 2.74 4.77
CA PHE A 49 -9.67 2.03 4.17
C PHE A 49 -10.02 0.55 4.02
N MET A 50 -10.01 0.08 2.78
CA MET A 50 -10.24 -1.31 2.40
C MET A 50 -8.91 -2.05 2.38
N GLU A 51 -8.76 -3.00 3.30
CA GLU A 51 -7.63 -3.91 3.36
C GLU A 51 -7.69 -4.97 2.25
N PRO A 52 -6.57 -5.64 1.92
CA PRO A 52 -6.54 -6.77 0.99
C PRO A 52 -7.49 -7.93 1.34
N SER A 53 -7.91 -8.03 2.60
CA SER A 53 -8.88 -9.02 3.09
C SER A 53 -10.35 -8.60 2.89
N ASP A 54 -10.62 -7.55 2.10
CA ASP A 54 -11.92 -6.89 1.91
C ASP A 54 -12.54 -6.29 3.19
N LYS A 55 -11.81 -6.34 4.31
CA LYS A 55 -12.21 -5.67 5.55
C LYS A 55 -12.03 -4.17 5.42
N VAL A 56 -12.99 -3.46 5.97
CA VAL A 56 -13.01 -2.00 5.97
C VAL A 56 -12.71 -1.53 7.38
N ASN A 57 -11.70 -0.69 7.53
CA ASN A 57 -11.39 0.00 8.77
C ASN A 57 -11.29 1.51 8.50
N GLN A 58 -11.02 2.29 9.55
CA GLN A 58 -10.64 3.69 9.40
C GLN A 58 -9.12 3.82 9.52
N ILE A 59 -8.56 4.69 8.69
CA ILE A 59 -7.16 5.09 8.76
C ILE A 59 -7.05 6.60 8.70
N VAL A 60 -6.03 7.16 9.35
CA VAL A 60 -5.77 8.60 9.24
C VAL A 60 -4.74 8.84 8.17
N LEU A 61 -5.12 9.63 7.17
CA LEU A 61 -4.22 10.19 6.17
C LEU A 61 -3.81 11.59 6.62
N ARG A 62 -2.51 11.84 6.72
CA ARG A 62 -1.98 13.14 7.11
C ARG A 62 -0.93 13.62 6.11
N LEU A 63 -1.00 14.88 5.70
CA LEU A 63 0.06 15.52 4.92
C LEU A 63 1.16 16.00 5.87
N TRP A 64 2.37 15.49 5.68
CA TRP A 64 3.58 15.94 6.39
C TRP A 64 4.41 16.80 5.47
N ASP A 65 4.53 18.07 5.83
CA ASP A 65 5.50 18.98 5.22
C ASP A 65 6.83 18.83 5.95
N MET A 66 7.87 18.52 5.18
CA MET A 66 9.25 18.52 5.65
C MET A 66 9.92 19.76 5.05
N PRO A 67 9.88 20.91 5.76
CA PRO A 67 10.64 22.07 5.34
C PRO A 67 12.12 21.71 5.33
N LYS A 68 12.84 22.25 4.35
CA LYS A 68 14.29 22.15 4.27
C LYS A 68 14.87 23.54 4.47
N GLU A 69 15.92 23.63 5.28
CA GLU A 69 16.67 24.88 5.53
C GLU A 69 17.17 25.53 4.23
N LEU A 70 17.55 24.70 3.25
CA LEU A 70 17.79 25.11 1.87
C LEU A 70 17.09 24.17 0.88
N GLY A 71 16.43 24.76 -0.13
CA GLY A 71 15.85 24.05 -1.27
C GLY A 71 14.33 23.90 -1.23
N LYS A 72 13.79 23.06 -2.12
CA LYS A 72 12.34 22.83 -2.24
C LYS A 72 11.83 22.03 -1.04
N LYS A 73 10.75 22.52 -0.42
CA LYS A 73 9.99 21.77 0.58
C LYS A 73 9.60 20.41 0.00
N SER A 74 9.74 19.36 0.79
CA SER A 74 9.29 18.02 0.42
C SER A 74 8.13 17.62 1.31
N SER A 75 7.05 17.15 0.73
CA SER A 75 5.89 16.70 1.50
C SER A 75 5.58 15.25 1.19
N SER A 76 4.96 14.57 2.15
CA SER A 76 4.48 13.19 2.01
C SER A 76 3.13 13.06 2.67
N TYR A 77 2.22 12.35 2.03
CA TYR A 77 1.11 11.80 2.77
C TYR A 77 1.61 10.63 3.62
N VAL A 78 1.11 10.50 4.83
CA VAL A 78 1.36 9.36 5.70
C VAL A 78 0.04 8.76 6.14
N MET A 79 -0.06 7.43 6.07
CA MET A 79 -1.16 6.69 6.68
C MET A 79 -0.71 6.20 8.05
N ILE A 80 -1.47 6.55 9.09
CA ILE A 80 -1.12 6.33 10.51
C ILE A 80 -2.32 5.74 11.29
N LYS A 81 -2.15 5.59 12.61
CA LYS A 81 -3.06 4.95 13.59
C LYS A 81 -3.22 3.43 13.37
N SER A 82 -3.78 3.02 12.24
CA SER A 82 -4.18 1.62 12.00
C SER A 82 -3.16 0.83 11.19
N TRP A 83 -2.09 1.47 10.71
CA TRP A 83 -1.14 0.87 9.77
C TRP A 83 -0.44 -0.40 10.30
N ASN A 84 -0.01 -0.41 11.57
CA ASN A 84 0.61 -1.60 12.16
C ASN A 84 -0.32 -2.81 12.16
N GLU A 85 -1.62 -2.60 12.40
CA GLU A 85 -2.61 -3.67 12.34
C GLU A 85 -2.78 -4.18 10.92
N VAL A 86 -2.84 -3.28 9.93
CA VAL A 86 -2.90 -3.63 8.51
C VAL A 86 -1.71 -4.49 8.12
N VAL A 87 -0.49 -4.12 8.53
CA VAL A 87 0.73 -4.91 8.29
C VAL A 87 0.63 -6.31 8.88
N GLY A 88 0.17 -6.42 10.14
CA GLY A 88 0.05 -7.69 10.83
C GLY A 88 -1.03 -8.61 10.26
N LYS A 89 -2.22 -8.06 9.99
CA LYS A 89 -3.39 -8.83 9.50
C LYS A 89 -3.23 -9.30 8.06
N ASN A 90 -2.46 -8.58 7.25
CA ASN A 90 -2.26 -8.86 5.82
C ASN A 90 -0.86 -9.40 5.52
N ASP A 91 -0.09 -9.81 6.53
CA ASP A 91 1.21 -10.47 6.39
C ASP A 91 2.24 -9.68 5.55
N LEU A 92 2.15 -8.36 5.57
CA LEU A 92 2.91 -7.49 4.64
C LEU A 92 4.43 -7.51 4.87
N SER A 93 4.87 -8.00 6.03
CA SER A 93 6.29 -8.15 6.37
C SER A 93 6.89 -9.51 5.98
N LYS A 94 6.10 -10.47 5.46
CA LYS A 94 6.59 -11.82 5.14
C LYS A 94 7.55 -11.86 3.95
N LYS A 95 7.36 -10.97 2.97
CA LYS A 95 8.21 -10.89 1.77
C LYS A 95 8.97 -9.57 1.74
N LEU A 96 10.28 -9.65 1.55
CA LEU A 96 11.11 -8.47 1.33
C LEU A 96 10.67 -7.78 0.04
N ASN A 97 10.65 -6.44 0.08
CA ASN A 97 10.28 -5.59 -1.06
C ASN A 97 8.90 -5.89 -1.64
N GLN A 98 7.96 -6.39 -0.82
CA GLN A 98 6.57 -6.57 -1.23
C GLN A 98 6.03 -5.27 -1.82
N VAL A 99 5.61 -5.33 -3.09
CA VAL A 99 5.04 -4.19 -3.80
C VAL A 99 3.57 -4.09 -3.45
N ILE A 100 3.14 -2.88 -3.13
CA ILE A 100 1.76 -2.54 -2.86
C ILE A 100 1.29 -1.42 -3.77
N GLN A 101 -0.01 -1.33 -3.94
CA GLN A 101 -0.71 -0.21 -4.54
C GLN A 101 -1.67 0.38 -3.52
N ILE A 102 -1.76 1.71 -3.50
CA ILE A 102 -2.85 2.43 -2.84
C ILE A 102 -3.72 3.04 -3.92
N TRP A 103 -5.01 2.78 -3.82
CA TRP A 103 -6.03 3.31 -4.71
C TRP A 103 -6.93 4.26 -3.94
N SER A 104 -7.35 5.35 -4.58
CA SER A 104 -8.44 6.19 -4.11
C SER A 104 -9.69 5.90 -4.92
N PHE A 105 -10.84 6.01 -4.27
CA PHE A 105 -12.14 5.95 -4.91
C PHE A 105 -13.14 6.74 -4.07
N ARG A 106 -14.28 7.08 -4.67
CA ARG A 106 -15.35 7.81 -3.99
C ARG A 106 -16.59 6.95 -3.82
N VAL A 107 -17.30 7.14 -2.71
CA VAL A 107 -18.58 6.49 -2.41
C VAL A 107 -19.61 7.53 -2.01
N GLY A 108 -20.90 7.16 -2.02
CA GLY A 108 -21.98 8.04 -1.59
C GLY A 108 -22.11 9.29 -2.46
N ASN A 109 -22.30 9.10 -3.78
CA ASN A 109 -22.38 10.20 -4.77
C ASN A 109 -21.12 11.07 -4.86
N GLU A 110 -19.96 10.44 -4.70
CA GLU A 110 -18.64 11.04 -4.91
C GLU A 110 -18.11 11.91 -3.75
N ASP A 111 -18.89 12.09 -2.69
CA ASP A 111 -18.53 12.97 -1.56
C ASP A 111 -17.47 12.34 -0.64
N GLN A 112 -17.48 11.03 -0.46
CA GLN A 112 -16.63 10.37 0.54
C GLN A 112 -15.38 9.75 -0.09
N LEU A 113 -14.19 10.25 0.29
CA LEU A 113 -12.92 9.62 -0.04
C LEU A 113 -12.76 8.28 0.69
N CYS A 114 -12.45 7.25 -0.08
CA CYS A 114 -12.02 5.96 0.42
C CYS A 114 -10.69 5.57 -0.21
N LEU A 115 -9.93 4.75 0.52
CA LEU A 115 -8.67 4.19 0.07
C LEU A 115 -8.74 2.66 0.05
N ALA A 116 -8.01 2.03 -0.87
CA ALA A 116 -7.85 0.58 -0.89
C ALA A 116 -6.37 0.21 -1.01
N LEU A 117 -5.96 -0.84 -0.29
CA LEU A 117 -4.65 -1.44 -0.39
C LEU A 117 -4.72 -2.73 -1.20
N VAL A 118 -3.90 -2.82 -2.25
CA VAL A 118 -3.72 -4.03 -3.05
C VAL A 118 -2.27 -4.49 -2.95
N VAL A 119 -2.08 -5.77 -2.66
CA VAL A 119 -0.76 -6.41 -2.66
C VAL A 119 -0.49 -6.97 -4.05
N VAL A 120 0.57 -6.49 -4.71
CA VAL A 120 0.94 -6.94 -6.06
C VAL A 120 1.63 -8.29 -5.94
N LYS A 121 1.03 -9.34 -6.52
CA LYS A 121 1.63 -10.67 -6.57
C LYS A 121 2.70 -10.71 -7.66
N THR A 122 3.97 -10.89 -7.28
CA THR A 122 5.02 -11.25 -8.23
C THR A 122 4.78 -12.69 -8.68
N ARG A 123 4.77 -12.96 -9.99
CA ARG A 123 4.74 -14.34 -10.49
C ARG A 123 6.03 -15.02 -10.07
N GLU A 124 5.95 -16.00 -9.17
CA GLU A 124 7.03 -16.94 -8.92
C GLU A 124 7.04 -17.91 -10.11
N ASN A 125 8.07 -17.86 -10.96
CA ASN A 125 8.28 -18.87 -11.99
C ASN A 125 8.57 -20.20 -11.30
N ASN A 126 7.56 -21.06 -11.19
CA ASN A 126 7.73 -22.47 -10.84
C ASN A 126 8.22 -23.20 -12.10
N GLU A 127 9.53 -23.23 -12.32
CA GLU A 127 10.13 -24.20 -13.24
C GLU A 127 10.18 -25.56 -12.55
N GLY A 128 9.41 -26.50 -13.08
CA GLY A 128 9.27 -27.84 -12.56
C GLY A 128 10.56 -28.64 -12.64
N ALA A 129 10.89 -29.31 -11.53
CA ALA A 129 11.74 -30.48 -11.54
C ALA A 129 10.85 -31.72 -11.31
N SER A 130 10.07 -32.09 -12.33
CA SER A 130 9.69 -33.48 -12.51
C SER A 130 10.77 -34.13 -13.37
N SER A 131 11.73 -34.78 -12.72
CA SER A 131 12.60 -35.75 -13.38
C SER A 131 12.34 -37.11 -12.75
N SER A 132 11.35 -37.80 -13.29
CA SER A 132 11.21 -39.24 -13.24
C SER A 132 12.57 -39.88 -13.59
N ARG A 133 13.25 -40.49 -12.62
CA ARG A 133 14.32 -41.45 -12.92
C ARG A 133 13.72 -42.84 -12.82
N GLN A 134 13.35 -43.32 -13.99
CA GLN A 134 13.05 -44.72 -14.30
C GLN A 134 14.19 -45.61 -13.79
N GLY A 135 13.81 -46.66 -13.07
CA GLY A 135 14.72 -47.74 -12.72
C GLY A 135 15.30 -48.39 -13.97
N ARG A 136 16.59 -48.72 -13.88
CA ARG A 136 17.19 -49.77 -14.68
C ARG A 136 17.90 -50.69 -13.70
N ASP A 137 17.24 -51.80 -13.42
CA ASP A 137 17.88 -53.02 -12.95
C ASP A 137 18.97 -53.43 -13.96
N LEU A 138 20.13 -53.84 -13.45
CA LEU A 138 21.15 -54.57 -14.18
C LEU A 138 21.46 -55.82 -13.35
N ASP A 139 21.32 -56.95 -14.05
CA ASP A 139 21.71 -58.35 -13.77
C ASP A 139 22.29 -58.72 -12.39
#